data_AF-A0A080YVV9-F1
#
_entry.id   AF-A0A080YVV9-F1
#
_cell.length_a   1.000
_cell.length_b   1.000
_cell.length_c   1.000
_cell.angle_alpha   90.00
_cell.angle_beta   90.00
_cell.angle_gamma   90.00
#
_symmetry.space_group_name_H-M   'P 1'
#
loop_
_entity.id
_entity.type
_entity.pdbx_description
1 polymer ?
#
loop_
_entity_poly.entity_id
_entity_poly.type
_entity_poly.pdbx_seq_one_letter_code
_entity_poly.pdbx_strand_id
1 'polypeptide(L)'
;MATCVVRIRSNFFVSNQPAPVFPEPDDYTCSCDNRMCFDEFGSSCGNFLSKIMCNEENCENGLGCGNRFTCTHTFLIIPTITGLGLAATSPLVKGTFVLEYVGEHIFEEKNANESVDTSSP
;
A
#
# COMPACT_ATOMS: atom_id res chain seq x y z
N MET A 1 -2.36 29.52 -0.66
CA MET A 1 -1.22 29.18 0.20
C MET A 1 -0.89 27.72 -0.04
N ALA A 2 0.37 27.37 -0.28
CA ALA A 2 0.78 25.98 -0.35
C ALA A 2 0.84 25.44 1.09
N THR A 3 0.01 24.46 1.41
CA THR A 3 0.08 23.75 2.70
C THR A 3 1.41 23.00 2.75
N CYS A 4 2.19 23.22 3.80
CA CYS A 4 3.45 22.51 3.99
C CYS A 4 3.13 21.10 4.49
N VAL A 5 3.30 20.09 3.64
CA VAL A 5 3.12 18.68 3.99
C VAL A 5 4.49 18.04 4.15
N VAL A 6 4.70 17.30 5.24
CA VAL A 6 5.92 16.53 5.45
C VAL A 6 5.89 15.30 4.55
N ARG A 7 6.95 15.10 3.76
CA ARG A 7 7.07 13.92 2.89
C ARG A 7 7.47 12.71 3.72
N ILE A 8 6.56 11.75 3.85
CA ILE A 8 6.80 10.43 4.45
C ILE A 8 6.91 9.36 3.35
N ARG A 9 7.64 8.27 3.63
CA ARG A 9 7.86 7.14 2.68
C ARG A 9 7.06 5.89 3.03
N SER A 10 6.57 5.81 4.25
CA SER A 10 5.82 4.70 4.82
C SER A 10 4.82 5.26 5.83
N ASN A 11 3.80 4.49 6.17
CA ASN A 11 2.85 4.88 7.22
C ASN A 11 3.57 5.16 8.54
N PHE A 12 3.09 6.18 9.25
CA PHE A 12 3.51 6.51 10.61
C PHE A 12 2.37 6.17 11.57
N PHE A 13 2.66 5.40 12.62
CA PHE A 13 1.68 5.02 13.63
C PHE A 13 1.75 6.02 14.77
N VAL A 14 0.67 6.76 14.99
CA VAL A 14 0.63 7.83 16.00
C VAL A 14 0.51 7.20 17.40
N SER A 15 1.18 7.82 18.40
CA SER A 15 1.29 7.33 19.78
C SER A 15 2.23 6.13 19.97
N ASN A 16 2.20 5.48 21.13
CA ASN A 16 3.02 4.31 21.49
C ASN A 16 2.54 3.00 20.83
N GLN A 17 1.93 3.08 19.65
CA GLN A 17 1.40 1.90 18.99
C GLN A 17 2.46 1.21 18.14
N PRO A 18 2.65 -0.10 18.28
CA PRO A 18 3.53 -0.84 17.40
C PRO A 18 2.92 -0.92 16.00
N ALA A 19 3.77 -0.96 14.97
CA ALA A 19 3.33 -1.32 13.64
C ALA A 19 2.66 -2.71 13.66
N PRO A 20 1.60 -2.94 12.86
CA PRO A 20 1.00 -4.26 12.73
C PRO A 20 2.06 -5.24 12.21
N VAL A 21 2.20 -6.36 12.91
CA VAL A 21 3.04 -7.47 12.45
C VAL A 21 2.18 -8.35 11.59
N PHE A 22 2.53 -8.42 10.31
CA PHE A 22 1.93 -9.38 9.39
C PHE A 22 2.76 -10.67 9.46
N PRO A 23 2.14 -11.84 9.62
CA PRO A 23 2.88 -13.10 9.60
C PRO A 23 3.62 -13.19 8.27
N GLU A 24 4.93 -13.41 8.33
CA GLU A 24 5.69 -13.77 7.14
C GLU A 24 5.16 -15.11 6.65
N PRO A 25 4.64 -15.18 5.42
CA PRO A 25 4.20 -16.44 4.89
C PRO A 25 5.42 -17.34 4.69
N ASP A 26 5.28 -18.64 4.95
CA ASP A 26 6.32 -19.66 4.72
C ASP A 26 6.92 -19.54 3.29
N ASP A 27 8.07 -20.13 2.99
CA ASP A 27 8.70 -20.07 1.64
C ASP A 27 7.71 -20.33 0.47
N TYR A 28 7.15 -19.26 -0.14
CA TYR A 28 6.20 -19.35 -1.27
C TYR A 28 6.81 -18.77 -2.52
N THR A 29 7.13 -19.61 -3.50
CA THR A 29 7.56 -19.17 -4.83
C THR A 29 6.34 -18.77 -5.68
N CYS A 30 6.33 -17.54 -6.21
CA CYS A 30 5.20 -17.03 -6.99
C CYS A 30 4.94 -17.77 -8.31
N SER A 31 5.92 -18.56 -8.77
CA SER A 31 5.88 -19.40 -9.98
C SER A 31 5.45 -18.65 -11.25
N CYS A 32 5.86 -17.38 -11.36
CA CYS A 32 5.61 -16.59 -12.56
C CYS A 32 6.69 -16.88 -13.60
N ASP A 33 6.35 -17.55 -14.71
CA ASP A 33 7.26 -17.90 -15.83
C ASP A 33 7.76 -16.67 -16.63
N ASN A 34 8.40 -15.69 -16.00
CA ASN A 34 8.82 -14.43 -16.63
C ASN A 34 7.68 -13.62 -17.30
N ARG A 35 6.42 -13.94 -17.01
CA ARG A 35 5.24 -13.21 -17.48
C ARG A 35 4.84 -12.17 -16.45
N MET A 36 4.43 -10.99 -16.93
CA MET A 36 3.88 -9.95 -16.06
C MET A 36 2.71 -10.55 -15.27
N CYS A 37 2.69 -10.30 -13.95
CA CYS A 37 1.69 -10.85 -13.04
C CYS A 37 0.26 -10.40 -13.35
N PHE A 38 0.02 -9.54 -14.34
CA PHE A 38 -1.30 -9.09 -14.75
C PHE A 38 -1.34 -9.00 -16.27
N ASP A 39 -2.21 -9.78 -16.90
CA ASP A 39 -2.56 -9.66 -18.31
C ASP A 39 -4.06 -9.34 -18.46
N GLU A 40 -4.57 -9.33 -19.70
CA GLU A 40 -5.99 -9.06 -19.99
C GLU A 40 -6.95 -10.10 -19.37
N PHE A 41 -6.44 -11.26 -18.96
CA PHE A 41 -7.17 -12.36 -18.34
C PHE A 41 -7.00 -12.42 -16.81
N GLY A 42 -6.20 -11.52 -16.23
CA GLY A 42 -5.97 -11.41 -14.79
C GLY A 42 -4.55 -11.79 -14.38
N SER A 43 -4.39 -12.20 -13.11
CA SER A 43 -3.09 -12.59 -12.55
C SER A 43 -2.94 -14.09 -12.44
N SER A 44 -1.88 -14.64 -13.03
CA SER A 44 -1.42 -16.02 -12.79
C SER A 44 -0.45 -16.13 -11.62
N CYS A 45 -0.06 -15.01 -11.00
CA CYS A 45 0.87 -15.00 -9.88
C CYS A 45 0.27 -15.74 -8.67
N GLY A 46 0.88 -16.86 -8.26
CA GLY A 46 0.42 -17.66 -7.13
C GLY A 46 0.39 -16.85 -5.84
N ASN A 47 1.40 -16.01 -5.61
CA ASN A 47 1.45 -15.15 -4.42
C ASN A 47 0.30 -14.12 -4.42
N PHE A 48 0.00 -13.49 -5.56
CA PHE A 48 -1.14 -12.57 -5.67
C PHE A 48 -2.47 -13.26 -5.37
N LEU A 49 -2.70 -14.46 -5.94
CA LEU A 49 -3.90 -15.25 -5.69
C LEU A 49 -4.03 -15.68 -4.22
N SER A 50 -2.91 -15.93 -3.56
CA SER A 50 -2.81 -16.24 -2.12
C SER A 50 -2.75 -15.01 -1.21
N LYS A 51 -2.88 -13.79 -1.77
CA LYS A 51 -2.80 -12.51 -1.03
C LYS A 51 -1.47 -12.29 -0.30
N ILE A 52 -0.39 -12.81 -0.87
CA ILE A 52 1.00 -12.65 -0.42
C ILE A 52 1.70 -11.68 -1.35
N MET A 53 2.44 -10.72 -0.82
CA MET A 53 3.27 -9.82 -1.63
C MET A 53 4.52 -10.54 -2.14
N CYS A 54 4.92 -10.24 -3.37
CA CYS A 54 6.22 -10.69 -3.87
C CYS A 54 7.35 -9.84 -3.28
N ASN A 55 8.54 -10.41 -3.17
CA ASN A 55 9.79 -9.76 -2.79
C ASN A 55 10.96 -10.35 -3.62
N GLU A 56 12.20 -10.00 -3.27
CA GLU A 56 13.42 -10.46 -3.96
C GLU A 56 13.73 -11.94 -3.79
N GLU A 57 13.26 -12.54 -2.71
CA GLU A 57 13.53 -13.94 -2.37
C GLU A 57 12.53 -14.89 -3.03
N ASN A 58 11.29 -14.42 -3.26
CA ASN A 58 10.18 -15.26 -3.70
C ASN A 58 9.70 -15.04 -5.15
N CYS A 59 10.34 -14.11 -5.86
CA CYS A 59 9.95 -13.74 -7.22
C CYS A 59 11.15 -13.33 -8.09
N GLU A 60 11.38 -14.11 -9.14
CA GLU A 60 12.43 -13.93 -10.14
C GLU A 60 12.19 -12.76 -11.12
N ASN A 61 10.96 -12.25 -11.21
CA ASN A 61 10.60 -11.13 -12.09
C ASN A 61 11.18 -9.76 -11.66
N GLY A 62 11.81 -9.67 -10.49
CA GLY A 62 12.45 -8.43 -10.02
C GLY A 62 11.47 -7.25 -9.97
N LEU A 63 11.94 -6.07 -10.41
CA LEU A 63 11.14 -4.84 -10.52
C LEU A 63 9.98 -4.93 -11.54
N GLY A 64 10.00 -5.92 -12.43
CA GLY A 64 8.88 -6.19 -13.36
C GLY A 64 7.70 -6.89 -12.69
N CYS A 65 7.83 -7.34 -11.45
CA CYS A 65 6.74 -7.96 -10.70
C CYS A 65 5.75 -6.90 -10.17
N GLY A 66 4.57 -6.83 -10.78
CA GLY A 66 3.49 -5.95 -10.32
C GLY A 66 2.98 -6.26 -8.89
N ASN A 67 3.18 -7.49 -8.40
CA ASN A 67 2.80 -7.91 -7.04
C ASN A 67 3.81 -7.50 -5.96
N ARG A 68 4.84 -6.70 -6.31
CA ARG A 68 5.72 -6.01 -5.35
C ARG A 68 5.20 -4.62 -4.96
N PHE A 69 4.18 -4.11 -5.65
CA PHE A 69 3.59 -2.78 -5.40
C PHE A 69 4.64 -1.68 -5.22
N THR A 70 5.72 -1.73 -6.01
CA THR A 70 6.76 -0.71 -6.00
C THR A 70 6.38 0.40 -6.97
N CYS A 71 6.33 1.64 -6.51
CA CYS A 71 6.01 2.77 -7.38
C CYS A 71 7.17 3.04 -8.35
N THR A 72 6.91 2.88 -9.65
CA THR A 72 7.87 3.12 -10.74
C THR A 72 7.50 4.35 -11.58
N HIS A 73 6.49 5.12 -11.16
CA HIS A 73 5.95 6.27 -11.89
C HIS A 73 6.40 7.60 -11.29
N THR A 74 6.57 8.59 -12.15
CA THR A 74 6.85 9.98 -11.75
C THR A 74 5.60 10.83 -11.93
N PHE A 75 5.33 11.71 -10.96
CA PHE A 75 4.16 12.57 -10.95
C PHE A 75 4.56 14.04 -10.87
N LEU A 76 3.77 14.88 -11.54
CA LEU A 76 3.82 16.33 -11.45
C LEU A 76 2.65 16.84 -10.63
N ILE A 77 2.91 17.84 -9.80
CA ILE A 77 1.86 18.59 -9.12
C ILE A 77 1.32 19.64 -10.10
N ILE A 78 0.02 19.63 -10.35
CA ILE A 78 -0.65 20.53 -11.28
C ILE A 78 -1.77 21.32 -10.59
N PRO A 79 -2.05 22.57 -10.99
CA PRO A 79 -3.22 23.29 -10.51
C PRO A 79 -4.50 22.69 -11.13
N THR A 80 -5.57 22.63 -10.34
CA THR A 80 -6.90 22.22 -10.75
C THR A 80 -7.94 23.26 -10.30
N ILE A 81 -9.19 23.11 -10.73
CA ILE A 81 -10.28 24.01 -10.30
C ILE A 81 -10.58 23.92 -8.80
N THR A 82 -10.17 22.83 -8.13
CA THR A 82 -10.40 22.59 -6.70
C THR A 82 -9.13 22.71 -5.84
N GLY A 83 -7.97 23.05 -6.43
CA GLY A 83 -6.72 23.19 -5.72
C GLY A 83 -5.52 22.63 -6.50
N LEU A 84 -4.84 21.64 -5.92
CA LEU A 84 -3.72 20.94 -6.54
C LEU A 84 -4.09 19.49 -6.82
N GLY A 85 -3.57 18.95 -7.91
CA GLY A 85 -3.72 17.55 -8.30
C GLY A 85 -2.37 16.94 -8.71
N LEU A 86 -2.40 15.66 -9.05
CA LEU A 86 -1.25 14.93 -9.56
C LEU A 86 -1.53 14.46 -10.99
N ALA A 87 -0.52 14.58 -11.86
CA ALA A 87 -0.53 14.03 -13.21
C ALA A 87 0.70 13.15 -13.43
N ALA A 88 0.49 11.95 -13.99
CA ALA A 88 1.60 11.09 -14.39
C ALA A 88 2.36 11.69 -15.57
N THR A 89 3.69 11.58 -15.58
CA THR A 89 4.53 12.06 -16.70
C THR A 89 4.55 11.11 -17.89
N SER A 90 4.04 9.89 -17.73
CA SER A 90 3.98 8.85 -18.74
C SER A 90 2.62 8.15 -18.73
N PRO A 91 2.18 7.54 -19.84
CA PRO A 91 0.98 6.72 -19.86
C PRO A 91 1.02 5.62 -18.79
N LEU A 92 -0.11 5.42 -18.11
CA LEU A 92 -0.29 4.33 -17.15
C LEU A 92 -0.99 3.17 -17.85
N VAL A 93 -0.42 1.98 -17.73
CA VAL A 93 -1.03 0.75 -18.25
C VAL A 93 -2.16 0.32 -17.31
N LYS A 94 -3.28 -0.14 -17.87
CA LYS A 94 -4.42 -0.64 -17.08
C LYS A 94 -3.95 -1.76 -16.13
N GLY A 95 -4.36 -1.66 -14.87
CA GLY A 95 -4.02 -2.65 -13.84
C GLY A 95 -2.64 -2.46 -13.20
N THR A 96 -1.85 -1.46 -13.63
CA THR A 96 -0.57 -1.16 -12.99
C THR A 96 -0.77 -0.62 -11.57
N PHE A 97 0.16 -0.95 -10.69
CA PHE A 97 0.29 -0.24 -9.43
C PHE A 97 0.72 1.20 -9.68
N VAL A 98 0.05 2.16 -9.04
CA VAL A 98 0.26 3.60 -9.28
C VAL A 98 1.12 4.22 -8.19
N LEU A 99 0.63 4.20 -6.95
CA LEU A 99 1.30 4.78 -5.79
C LEU A 99 0.62 4.24 -4.51
N GLU A 100 1.40 4.05 -3.45
CA GLU A 100 0.87 3.76 -2.12
C GLU A 100 0.31 5.03 -1.48
N TYR A 101 -0.89 4.95 -0.91
CA TYR A 101 -1.40 6.01 -0.05
C TYR A 101 -0.78 5.86 1.34
N VAL A 102 0.16 6.74 1.66
CA VAL A 102 0.84 6.77 2.97
C VAL A 102 0.38 7.95 3.79
N GLY A 103 0.25 7.75 5.10
CA GLY A 103 -0.23 8.76 6.03
C GLY A 103 0.10 8.44 7.47
N GLU A 104 -0.52 9.21 8.35
CA GLU A 104 -0.57 8.91 9.77
C GLU A 104 -1.74 7.96 10.03
N HIS A 105 -1.48 6.83 10.67
CA HIS A 105 -2.53 5.94 11.14
C HIS A 105 -2.99 6.41 12.52
N ILE A 106 -4.20 6.99 12.56
CA ILE A 106 -4.84 7.51 13.77
C ILE A 106 -6.00 6.57 14.09
N PHE A 107 -5.93 5.85 15.20
CA PHE A 107 -7.09 5.11 15.69
C PHE A 107 -8.00 6.10 16.41
N GLU A 108 -9.25 6.20 15.97
CA GLU A 108 -10.29 6.79 16.82
C GLU A 108 -10.35 5.96 18.10
N GLU A 109 -10.13 6.58 19.25
CA GLU A 109 -10.46 5.98 20.55
C GLU A 109 -11.98 5.70 20.55
N LYS A 110 -12.40 4.53 20.07
CA LYS A 110 -13.75 4.05 20.36
C LYS A 110 -13.82 3.78 21.86
N ASN A 111 -14.39 4.73 22.58
CA ASN A 111 -15.11 4.54 23.85
C ASN A 111 -14.30 3.98 25.03
N ALA A 112 -13.18 4.62 25.40
CA ALA A 112 -12.59 4.44 26.74
C ALA A 112 -13.43 5.06 27.89
N ASN A 113 -14.63 5.55 27.58
CA ASN A 113 -15.63 6.06 28.52
C ASN A 113 -16.92 5.20 28.54
N GLU A 114 -16.83 3.89 28.34
CA GLU A 114 -17.74 3.03 29.10
C GLU A 114 -17.31 3.12 30.56
N SER A 115 -17.86 4.13 31.24
CA SER A 115 -17.90 4.19 32.69
C SER A 115 -18.31 2.82 33.20
N VAL A 116 -17.36 2.12 33.81
CA VAL A 116 -17.66 1.02 34.71
C VAL A 116 -18.50 1.64 35.82
N ASP A 117 -19.82 1.57 35.65
CA ASP A 117 -20.79 1.91 36.67
C ASP A 117 -20.66 0.80 37.72
N THR A 118 -19.68 0.93 38.62
CA THR A 118 -19.65 0.18 39.87
C THR A 118 -20.72 0.74 40.79
N SER A 119 -21.98 0.55 40.42
CA SER A 119 -23.09 0.65 41.34
C SER A 119 -24.10 -0.43 41.04
N SER A 120 -23.96 -1.55 41.73
CA SER A 120 -25.11 -2.31 42.21
C SER A 120 -24.77 -2.93 43.58
N PRO A 121 -25.72 -2.92 44.53
CA PRO A 121 -25.55 -3.37 45.91
C PRO A 121 -25.41 -4.89 46.05
#